data_AF-B7ZYG2-F1
#
_entry.id   AF-B7ZYG2-F1
#
_cell.length_a   1.000
_cell.length_b   1.000
_cell.length_c   1.000
_cell.angle_alpha   90.00
_cell.angle_beta   90.00
_cell.angle_gamma   90.00
#
_symmetry.space_group_name_H-M   'P 1'
#
loop_
_entity.id
_entity.type
_entity.pdbx_description
1 polymer ?
#
loop_
_entity_poly.entity_id
_entity_poly.type
_entity_poly.pdbx_seq_one_letter_code
_entity_poly.pdbx_strand_id
1 'polypeptide(L)'
;MELRSMPPLSGRKAYAAMVKSLCLLGMPAEAEAALREMVSRGHRPEAAQFGAVARCYGRAGSPADMERVIASMADAGGIRLGAGAADAVLSCYSACRDHARTLAWLKRMRKLRVAVTAKGYNLVLNSCPSLASVVRELGPELPLSTAGLVGWLRSASTTPAPAAEVEVVRELLASSASVLDRAMEWSEAEAKLNLHGFSTVAAYVLVLQWVDAVRGRARALPLEVSVVCGVGKHSDVRGESRVRELAQEVLGRMGSPLKLSARNRGRLVAKRDRVEQWLASLPVPEDGTDPSPDAANEEPFVFALFRKLGQFFSNLM
;
A
#
# COMPACT_ATOMS: atom_id res chain seq x y z
N MET A 1 -30.09 18.38 -23.97
CA MET A 1 -30.11 18.86 -25.37
C MET A 1 -28.76 19.56 -25.59
N GLU A 2 -27.77 19.12 -26.35
CA GLU A 2 -27.53 17.95 -27.19
C GLU A 2 -26.05 17.57 -27.04
N LEU A 3 -25.75 16.33 -26.68
CA LEU A 3 -24.42 15.71 -26.84
C LEU A 3 -24.48 14.59 -27.90
N ARG A 4 -25.56 14.55 -28.70
CA ARG A 4 -25.87 13.47 -29.64
C ARG A 4 -25.41 13.74 -31.09
N SER A 5 -24.73 14.85 -31.37
CA SER A 5 -24.37 15.25 -32.74
C SER A 5 -22.89 15.63 -32.92
N MET A 6 -21.98 15.13 -32.09
CA MET A 6 -20.56 15.23 -32.42
C MET A 6 -20.22 14.31 -33.60
N PRO A 7 -19.47 14.78 -34.63
CA PRO A 7 -18.95 13.91 -35.66
C PRO A 7 -18.13 12.79 -35.02
N PRO A 8 -18.08 11.59 -35.64
CA PRO A 8 -17.37 10.46 -35.07
C PRO A 8 -15.94 10.87 -34.74
N LEU A 9 -15.57 10.72 -33.47
CA LEU A 9 -14.23 11.05 -33.01
C LEU A 9 -13.23 10.25 -33.83
N SER A 10 -12.38 10.96 -34.58
CA SER A 10 -11.36 10.35 -35.41
C SER A 10 -10.22 9.82 -34.55
N GLY A 11 -10.37 8.59 -34.05
CA GLY A 11 -9.28 7.75 -33.56
C GLY A 11 -9.22 7.55 -32.04
N ARG A 12 -8.45 6.53 -31.66
CA ARG A 12 -8.22 6.06 -30.27
C ARG A 12 -7.94 7.19 -29.26
N LYS A 13 -7.11 8.18 -29.64
CA LYS A 13 -6.73 9.29 -28.75
C LYS A 13 -7.91 10.22 -28.43
N ALA A 14 -8.77 10.47 -29.42
CA ALA A 14 -9.94 11.31 -29.25
C ALA A 14 -10.96 10.66 -28.31
N TYR A 15 -11.23 9.35 -28.48
CA TYR A 15 -12.06 8.59 -27.54
C TYR A 15 -11.49 8.59 -26.12
N ALA A 16 -10.18 8.36 -25.97
CA ALA A 16 -9.53 8.40 -24.66
C ALA A 16 -9.69 9.76 -23.97
N ALA A 17 -9.56 10.87 -24.73
CA ALA A 17 -9.76 12.22 -24.21
C ALA A 17 -11.23 12.47 -23.82
N MET A 18 -12.18 12.02 -24.63
CA MET A 18 -13.62 12.12 -24.33
C MET A 18 -13.99 11.36 -23.06
N VAL A 19 -13.58 10.09 -22.94
CA VAL A 19 -13.82 9.29 -21.73
C VAL A 19 -13.25 10.00 -20.51
N LYS A 20 -12.00 10.50 -20.60
CA LYS A 20 -11.37 11.26 -19.50
C LYS A 20 -12.16 12.52 -19.16
N SER A 21 -12.61 13.29 -20.15
CA SER A 21 -13.38 14.52 -19.95
C SER A 21 -14.72 14.26 -19.27
N LEU A 22 -15.47 13.26 -19.75
CA LEU A 22 -16.75 12.86 -19.14
C LEU A 22 -16.57 12.38 -17.69
N CYS A 23 -15.50 11.63 -17.40
CA CYS A 23 -15.18 11.27 -16.02
C CYS A 23 -14.84 12.48 -15.14
N LEU A 24 -14.15 13.50 -15.67
CA LEU A 24 -13.85 14.72 -14.93
C LEU A 24 -15.11 15.56 -14.67
N LEU A 25 -16.10 15.49 -15.56
CA LEU A 25 -17.42 16.10 -15.40
C LEU A 25 -18.36 15.29 -14.48
N GLY A 26 -17.93 14.14 -13.97
CA GLY A 26 -18.77 13.30 -13.12
C GLY A 26 -19.91 12.61 -13.86
N MET A 27 -19.73 12.33 -15.14
CA MET A 27 -20.74 11.71 -16.02
C MET A 27 -20.35 10.25 -16.34
N PRO A 28 -20.50 9.31 -15.38
CA PRO A 28 -19.97 7.96 -15.54
C PRO A 28 -20.70 7.14 -16.61
N ALA A 29 -22.01 7.33 -16.78
CA ALA A 29 -22.81 6.59 -17.76
C ALA A 29 -22.44 6.96 -19.20
N GLU A 30 -22.24 8.25 -19.45
CA GLU A 30 -21.80 8.78 -20.74
C GLU A 30 -20.34 8.38 -21.00
N ALA A 31 -19.48 8.41 -19.99
CA ALA A 31 -18.11 7.93 -20.10
C ALA A 31 -18.05 6.43 -20.44
N GLU A 32 -18.90 5.61 -19.82
CA GLU A 32 -19.03 4.19 -20.14
C GLU A 32 -19.58 3.99 -21.57
N ALA A 33 -20.56 4.78 -22.00
CA ALA A 33 -21.09 4.74 -23.37
C ALA A 33 -20.00 5.07 -24.40
N ALA A 34 -19.21 6.13 -24.19
CA ALA A 34 -18.08 6.49 -25.04
C ALA A 34 -16.99 5.39 -25.06
N LEU A 35 -16.76 4.72 -23.93
CA LEU A 35 -15.83 3.59 -23.85
C LEU A 35 -16.34 2.37 -24.63
N ARG A 36 -17.64 2.06 -24.57
CA ARG A 36 -18.24 0.98 -25.36
C ARG A 36 -18.22 1.31 -26.86
N GLU A 37 -18.49 2.55 -27.23
CA GLU A 37 -18.41 3.00 -28.63
C GLU A 37 -16.98 2.90 -29.18
N MET A 38 -15.98 3.27 -28.36
CA MET A 38 -14.57 3.09 -28.71
C MET A 38 -14.28 1.63 -29.10
N VAL A 39 -14.78 0.66 -28.33
CA VAL A 39 -14.65 -0.78 -28.63
C VAL A 39 -15.41 -1.16 -29.90
N SER A 40 -16.66 -0.75 -30.06
CA SER A 40 -17.50 -1.14 -31.22
C SER A 40 -16.97 -0.61 -32.54
N ARG A 41 -16.25 0.52 -32.52
CA ARG A 41 -15.55 1.09 -33.69
C ARG A 41 -14.15 0.50 -33.93
N GLY A 42 -13.79 -0.56 -33.21
CA GLY A 42 -12.51 -1.26 -33.38
C GLY A 42 -11.31 -0.53 -32.78
N HIS A 43 -11.51 0.52 -31.98
CA HIS A 43 -10.42 1.18 -31.26
C HIS A 43 -10.18 0.46 -29.94
N ARG A 44 -9.00 -0.16 -29.78
CA ARG A 44 -8.66 -0.89 -28.56
C ARG A 44 -8.47 0.06 -27.36
N PRO A 45 -9.30 -0.02 -26.30
CA PRO A 45 -9.08 0.73 -25.07
C PRO A 45 -7.88 0.18 -24.28
N GLU A 46 -7.42 0.94 -23.30
CA GLU A 46 -6.42 0.50 -22.32
C GLU A 46 -7.04 0.41 -20.94
N ALA A 47 -6.34 -0.27 -20.01
CA ALA A 47 -6.78 -0.36 -18.62
C ALA A 47 -7.02 1.01 -17.95
N ALA A 48 -6.36 2.07 -18.44
CA ALA A 48 -6.51 3.43 -17.92
C ALA A 48 -7.93 3.98 -18.13
N GLN A 49 -8.56 3.74 -19.29
CA GLN A 49 -9.92 4.20 -19.59
C GLN A 49 -10.95 3.51 -18.69
N PHE A 50 -10.87 2.18 -18.53
CA PHE A 50 -11.73 1.44 -17.60
C PHE A 50 -11.56 1.92 -16.16
N GLY A 51 -10.31 2.09 -15.71
CA GLY A 51 -10.03 2.61 -14.37
C GLY A 51 -10.55 4.03 -14.14
N ALA A 52 -10.59 4.88 -15.18
CA ALA A 52 -11.18 6.22 -15.10
C ALA A 52 -12.71 6.16 -14.94
N VAL A 53 -13.39 5.36 -15.77
CA VAL A 53 -14.86 5.17 -15.69
C VAL A 53 -15.24 4.53 -14.35
N ALA A 54 -14.52 3.50 -13.91
CA ALA A 54 -14.76 2.85 -12.62
C ALA A 54 -14.59 3.83 -11.45
N ARG A 55 -13.54 4.66 -11.48
CA ARG A 55 -13.37 5.74 -10.49
C ARG A 55 -14.53 6.73 -10.50
N CYS A 56 -15.05 7.07 -11.68
CA CYS A 56 -16.18 7.97 -11.83
C CYS A 56 -17.45 7.38 -11.18
N TYR A 57 -17.76 6.12 -11.45
CA TYR A 57 -18.86 5.41 -10.78
C TYR A 57 -18.66 5.30 -9.26
N GLY A 58 -17.44 5.00 -8.81
CA GLY A 58 -17.13 4.94 -7.39
C GLY A 58 -17.36 6.28 -6.67
N ARG A 59 -16.97 7.40 -7.29
CA ARG A 59 -17.25 8.75 -6.77
C ARG A 59 -18.73 9.11 -6.79
N ALA A 60 -19.48 8.57 -7.74
CA ALA A 60 -20.94 8.73 -7.83
C ALA A 60 -21.71 7.85 -6.82
N GLY A 61 -21.02 7.01 -6.04
CA GLY A 61 -21.65 6.11 -5.07
C GLY A 61 -22.29 4.86 -5.72
N SER A 62 -21.82 4.47 -6.91
CA SER A 62 -22.35 3.33 -7.67
C SER A 62 -21.33 2.18 -7.75
N PRO A 63 -21.06 1.46 -6.65
CA PRO A 63 -20.03 0.42 -6.61
C PRO A 63 -20.35 -0.78 -7.51
N ALA A 64 -21.64 -1.11 -7.72
CA ALA A 64 -22.04 -2.19 -8.63
C ALA A 64 -21.67 -1.88 -10.09
N ASP A 65 -21.90 -0.65 -10.54
CA ASP A 65 -21.50 -0.20 -11.88
C ASP A 65 -19.98 -0.14 -12.03
N MET A 66 -19.27 0.34 -10.99
CA MET A 66 -17.81 0.30 -10.93
C MET A 66 -17.27 -1.12 -11.11
N GLU A 67 -17.83 -2.10 -10.38
CA GLU A 67 -17.44 -3.51 -10.47
C GLU A 67 -17.73 -4.11 -11.85
N ARG A 68 -18.90 -3.79 -12.44
CA ARG A 68 -19.25 -4.20 -13.81
C ARG A 68 -18.23 -3.70 -14.83
N VAL A 69 -17.86 -2.42 -14.77
CA VAL A 69 -16.88 -1.81 -15.68
C VAL A 69 -15.50 -2.47 -15.53
N ILE A 70 -15.10 -2.83 -14.32
CA ILE A 70 -13.84 -3.53 -14.09
C ILE A 70 -13.89 -4.98 -14.59
N ALA A 71 -15.03 -5.65 -14.45
CA ALA A 71 -15.23 -7.01 -14.96
C ALA A 71 -15.18 -7.06 -16.49
N SER A 72 -15.76 -6.06 -17.18
CA SER A 72 -15.81 -6.03 -18.65
C SER A 72 -14.46 -5.81 -19.33
N MET A 73 -13.39 -5.50 -18.58
CA MET A 73 -12.03 -5.40 -19.11
C MET A 73 -11.56 -6.68 -19.79
N ALA A 74 -11.94 -7.85 -19.25
CA ALA A 74 -11.55 -9.14 -19.81
C ALA A 74 -12.22 -9.37 -21.18
N ASP A 75 -13.48 -9.00 -21.31
CA ASP A 75 -14.27 -9.15 -22.54
C ASP A 75 -13.83 -8.18 -23.64
N ALA A 76 -13.23 -7.04 -23.25
CA ALA A 76 -12.71 -6.02 -24.17
C ALA A 76 -11.34 -6.39 -24.78
N GLY A 77 -11.18 -7.62 -25.28
CA GLY A 77 -9.96 -8.09 -25.92
C GLY A 77 -8.85 -8.49 -24.93
N GLY A 78 -9.23 -9.08 -23.80
CA GLY A 78 -8.31 -9.66 -22.82
C GLY A 78 -7.49 -8.61 -22.07
N ILE A 79 -8.03 -7.41 -21.81
CA ILE A 79 -7.29 -6.36 -21.10
C ILE A 79 -7.12 -6.78 -19.65
N ARG A 80 -5.86 -6.94 -19.24
CA ARG A 80 -5.52 -7.28 -17.86
C ARG A 80 -5.78 -6.09 -16.93
N LEU A 81 -6.28 -6.39 -15.74
CA LEU A 81 -6.43 -5.42 -14.67
C LEU A 81 -5.06 -4.84 -14.29
N GLY A 82 -4.90 -3.53 -14.48
CA GLY A 82 -3.70 -2.80 -14.08
C GLY A 82 -3.84 -2.18 -12.69
N ALA A 83 -2.70 -1.85 -12.07
CA ALA A 83 -2.64 -1.27 -10.72
C ALA A 83 -3.48 0.03 -10.57
N GLY A 84 -3.47 0.91 -11.58
CA GLY A 84 -4.24 2.17 -11.52
C GLY A 84 -5.76 1.99 -11.51
N ALA A 85 -6.27 0.94 -12.14
CA ALA A 85 -7.69 0.58 -12.10
C ALA A 85 -8.04 -0.13 -10.78
N ALA A 86 -7.14 -0.99 -10.28
CA ALA A 86 -7.30 -1.59 -8.96
C ALA A 86 -7.31 -0.55 -7.82
N ASP A 87 -6.46 0.47 -7.89
CA ASP A 87 -6.44 1.60 -6.95
C ASP A 87 -7.73 2.44 -7.02
N ALA A 88 -8.41 2.49 -8.17
CA ALA A 88 -9.69 3.18 -8.29
C ALA A 88 -10.79 2.46 -7.48
N VAL A 89 -10.81 1.13 -7.54
CA VAL A 89 -11.73 0.29 -6.76
C VAL A 89 -11.43 0.43 -5.26
N LEU A 90 -10.16 0.30 -4.85
CA LEU A 90 -9.75 0.53 -3.47
C LEU A 90 -10.16 1.91 -2.97
N SER A 91 -9.96 2.97 -3.78
CA SER A 91 -10.36 4.33 -3.41
C SER A 91 -11.86 4.46 -3.11
N CYS A 92 -12.72 3.70 -3.80
CA CYS A 92 -14.16 3.70 -3.56
C CYS A 92 -14.49 3.01 -2.23
N TYR A 93 -14.03 1.77 -2.04
CA TYR A 93 -14.34 1.02 -0.82
C TYR A 93 -13.74 1.67 0.43
N SER A 94 -12.51 2.18 0.33
CA SER A 94 -11.85 2.91 1.42
C SER A 94 -12.57 4.22 1.79
N ALA A 95 -13.14 4.95 0.83
CA ALA A 95 -13.91 6.16 1.12
C ALA A 95 -15.17 5.88 1.93
N CYS A 96 -15.81 4.73 1.68
CA CYS A 96 -16.98 4.27 2.43
C CYS A 96 -16.62 3.43 3.67
N ARG A 97 -15.33 3.20 3.94
CA ARG A 97 -14.83 2.26 4.98
C ARG A 97 -15.46 0.87 4.89
N ASP A 98 -15.75 0.42 3.67
CA ASP A 98 -16.28 -0.91 3.40
C ASP A 98 -15.12 -1.92 3.45
N HIS A 99 -14.75 -2.32 4.67
CA HIS A 99 -13.62 -3.22 4.90
C HIS A 99 -13.88 -4.62 4.32
N ALA A 100 -15.14 -5.07 4.28
CA ALA A 100 -15.51 -6.36 3.70
C ALA A 100 -15.20 -6.41 2.20
N ARG A 101 -15.66 -5.41 1.43
CA ARG A 101 -15.33 -5.31 0.00
C ARG A 101 -13.86 -5.02 -0.24
N THR A 102 -13.22 -4.21 0.61
CA THR A 102 -11.77 -3.96 0.56
C THR A 102 -10.98 -5.26 0.68
N LEU A 103 -11.32 -6.11 1.67
CA LEU A 103 -10.68 -7.40 1.88
C LEU A 103 -10.86 -8.34 0.69
N ALA A 104 -12.10 -8.47 0.20
CA ALA A 104 -12.40 -9.30 -0.97
C ALA A 104 -11.60 -8.84 -2.20
N TRP A 105 -11.47 -7.52 -2.38
CA TRP A 105 -10.72 -6.94 -3.48
C TRP A 105 -9.21 -7.15 -3.35
N LEU A 106 -8.61 -6.98 -2.16
CA LEU A 106 -7.20 -7.27 -1.93
C LEU A 106 -6.87 -8.75 -2.23
N LYS A 107 -7.71 -9.67 -1.74
CA LYS A 107 -7.61 -11.11 -2.07
C LYS A 107 -7.68 -11.35 -3.59
N ARG A 108 -8.58 -10.66 -4.29
CA ARG A 108 -8.68 -10.73 -5.77
C ARG A 108 -7.44 -10.16 -6.47
N MET A 109 -6.92 -9.02 -6.02
CA MET A 109 -5.68 -8.43 -6.54
C MET A 109 -4.52 -9.42 -6.42
N ARG A 110 -4.39 -10.11 -5.27
CA ARG A 110 -3.38 -11.16 -5.06
C ARG A 110 -3.53 -12.31 -6.04
N LYS A 111 -4.75 -12.85 -6.21
CA LYS A 111 -5.06 -13.92 -7.18
C LYS A 111 -4.72 -13.51 -8.62
N LEU A 112 -4.98 -12.25 -8.98
CA LEU A 112 -4.68 -11.68 -10.29
C LEU A 112 -3.22 -11.23 -10.45
N ARG A 113 -2.39 -11.38 -9.41
CA ARG A 113 -0.99 -10.92 -9.35
C ARG A 113 -0.84 -9.42 -9.64
N VAL A 114 -1.81 -8.62 -9.19
CA VAL A 114 -1.76 -7.17 -9.24
C VAL A 114 -1.23 -6.67 -7.89
N ALA A 115 -0.01 -6.14 -7.89
CA ALA A 115 0.62 -5.60 -6.69
C ALA A 115 -0.15 -4.38 -6.15
N VAL A 116 -0.25 -4.28 -4.82
CA VAL A 116 -0.73 -3.08 -4.15
C VAL A 116 0.28 -1.95 -4.38
N THR A 117 -0.18 -0.76 -4.76
CA THR A 117 0.68 0.41 -4.93
C THR A 117 0.84 1.18 -3.62
N ALA A 118 1.82 2.08 -3.51
CA ALA A 118 1.91 3.00 -2.37
C ALA A 118 0.62 3.83 -2.18
N LYS A 119 -0.07 4.18 -3.27
CA LYS A 119 -1.36 4.86 -3.22
C LYS A 119 -2.45 3.96 -2.65
N GLY A 120 -2.59 2.73 -3.17
CA GLY A 120 -3.53 1.73 -2.65
C GLY A 120 -3.29 1.43 -1.17
N TYR A 121 -2.02 1.32 -0.77
CA TYR A 121 -1.59 1.12 0.61
C TYR A 121 -2.05 2.27 1.54
N ASN A 122 -1.79 3.52 1.15
CA ASN A 122 -2.29 4.69 1.86
C ASN A 122 -3.83 4.73 1.95
N LEU A 123 -4.53 4.44 0.84
CA LEU A 123 -6.00 4.45 0.79
C LEU A 123 -6.60 3.46 1.79
N VAL A 124 -6.11 2.23 1.79
CA VAL A 124 -6.59 1.16 2.67
C VAL A 124 -6.30 1.51 4.13
N LEU A 125 -5.04 1.80 4.48
CA LEU A 125 -4.67 2.06 5.87
C LEU A 125 -5.33 3.31 6.46
N ASN A 126 -5.51 4.37 5.67
CA ASN A 126 -6.21 5.57 6.13
C ASN A 126 -7.73 5.34 6.33
N SER A 127 -8.29 4.26 5.77
CA SER A 127 -9.69 3.88 5.98
C SER A 127 -9.92 3.02 7.22
N CYS A 128 -8.85 2.64 7.94
CA CYS A 128 -8.87 1.85 9.17
C CYS A 128 -8.95 2.79 10.39
N PRO A 129 -10.13 3.00 11.00
CA PRO A 129 -10.28 3.90 12.15
C PRO A 129 -9.46 3.49 13.38
N SER A 130 -9.31 2.20 13.66
CA SER A 130 -8.55 1.73 14.82
C SER A 130 -7.06 2.05 14.64
N LEU A 131 -6.51 1.84 13.45
CA LEU A 131 -5.14 2.26 13.13
C LEU A 131 -4.96 3.78 13.21
N ALA A 132 -5.93 4.54 12.71
CA ALA A 132 -5.89 5.99 12.78
C ALA A 132 -5.91 6.50 14.23
N SER A 133 -6.59 5.80 15.15
CA SER A 133 -6.57 6.15 16.58
C SER A 133 -5.23 5.86 17.23
N VAL A 134 -4.68 4.66 17.02
CA VAL A 134 -3.36 4.26 17.53
C VAL A 134 -2.29 5.27 17.16
N VAL A 135 -2.26 5.68 15.89
CA VAL A 135 -1.27 6.62 15.35
C VAL A 135 -1.49 8.05 15.83
N ARG A 136 -2.72 8.43 16.17
CA ARG A 136 -3.05 9.76 16.70
C ARG A 136 -2.70 9.88 18.18
N GLU A 137 -3.02 8.85 18.95
CA GLU A 137 -2.87 8.85 20.41
C GLU A 137 -1.42 8.58 20.83
N LEU A 138 -0.74 7.68 20.13
CA LEU A 138 0.60 7.21 20.50
C LEU A 138 0.68 6.86 21.99
N GLY A 139 -0.36 6.21 22.53
CA GLY A 139 -0.47 5.85 23.94
C GLY A 139 0.63 4.88 24.40
N PRO A 140 0.82 4.65 25.70
CA PRO A 140 1.92 3.83 26.24
C PRO A 140 1.93 2.39 25.70
N GLU A 141 0.77 1.83 25.35
CA GLU A 141 0.62 0.48 24.78
C GLU A 141 0.75 0.43 23.25
N LEU A 142 1.38 1.45 22.64
CA LEU A 142 1.59 1.51 21.18
C LEU A 142 2.26 0.21 20.67
N PRO A 143 1.66 -0.49 19.70
CA PRO A 143 2.29 -1.69 19.14
C PRO A 143 3.58 -1.35 18.40
N LEU A 144 4.66 -2.08 18.70
CA LEU A 144 6.00 -1.87 18.13
C LEU A 144 6.46 -3.03 17.23
N SER A 145 5.53 -3.88 16.78
CA SER A 145 5.81 -4.92 15.79
C SER A 145 4.57 -5.21 14.96
N THR A 146 4.74 -5.80 13.77
CA THR A 146 3.62 -6.19 12.91
C THR A 146 2.70 -7.22 13.59
N ALA A 147 3.28 -8.20 14.29
CA ALA A 147 2.55 -9.16 15.10
C ALA A 147 1.80 -8.50 16.27
N GLY A 148 2.48 -7.61 17.01
CA GLY A 148 1.89 -6.85 18.10
C GLY A 148 0.73 -5.97 17.64
N LEU A 149 0.83 -5.36 16.45
CA LEU A 149 -0.25 -4.56 15.86
C LEU A 149 -1.49 -5.41 15.58
N VAL A 150 -1.32 -6.58 14.97
CA VAL A 150 -2.44 -7.49 14.68
C VAL A 150 -3.05 -8.02 15.98
N GLY A 151 -2.23 -8.36 16.97
CA GLY A 151 -2.69 -8.75 18.31
C GLY A 151 -3.51 -7.64 18.97
N TRP A 152 -2.96 -6.42 18.98
CA TRP A 152 -3.61 -5.25 19.55
C TRP A 152 -4.96 -4.94 18.88
N LEU A 153 -5.05 -5.01 17.55
CA LEU A 153 -6.32 -4.78 16.84
C LEU A 153 -7.41 -5.79 17.24
N ARG A 154 -7.03 -7.02 17.61
CA ARG A 154 -7.96 -8.06 18.11
C ARG A 154 -8.34 -7.86 19.57
N SER A 155 -7.43 -7.34 20.39
CA SER A 155 -7.58 -7.28 21.85
C SER A 155 -7.84 -5.88 22.42
N ALA A 156 -7.93 -4.83 21.58
CA ALA A 156 -7.98 -3.44 22.03
C ALA A 156 -9.09 -3.20 23.08
N SER A 157 -8.66 -2.67 24.22
CA SER A 157 -9.36 -2.67 25.52
C SER A 157 -10.56 -1.73 25.61
N THR A 158 -10.71 -0.77 24.69
CA THR A 158 -11.80 0.23 24.72
C THR A 158 -12.89 -0.02 23.67
N THR A 159 -12.54 -0.67 22.56
CA THR A 159 -13.46 -1.21 21.55
C THR A 159 -12.63 -2.01 20.55
N PRO A 160 -12.83 -3.34 20.41
CA PRO A 160 -12.08 -4.12 19.44
C PRO A 160 -12.34 -3.60 18.03
N ALA A 161 -11.31 -3.60 17.18
CA ALA A 161 -11.49 -3.23 15.78
C ALA A 161 -12.54 -4.16 15.14
N PRO A 162 -13.37 -3.67 14.20
CA PRO A 162 -14.26 -4.53 13.45
C PRO A 162 -13.47 -5.70 12.85
N ALA A 163 -13.96 -6.93 12.95
CA ALA A 163 -13.24 -8.12 12.46
C ALA A 163 -12.79 -7.97 10.99
N ALA A 164 -13.61 -7.30 10.17
CA ALA A 164 -13.27 -6.99 8.79
C ALA A 164 -12.06 -6.03 8.66
N GLU A 165 -11.89 -5.05 9.56
CA GLU A 165 -10.73 -4.16 9.59
C GLU A 165 -9.45 -4.94 9.93
N VAL A 166 -9.50 -5.79 10.95
CA VAL A 166 -8.37 -6.66 11.34
C VAL A 166 -7.91 -7.49 10.15
N GLU A 167 -8.85 -8.13 9.46
CA GLU A 167 -8.55 -8.96 8.29
C GLU A 167 -8.02 -8.14 7.11
N VAL A 168 -8.51 -6.91 6.88
CA VAL A 168 -7.94 -5.99 5.88
C VAL A 168 -6.48 -5.68 6.20
N VAL A 169 -6.16 -5.35 7.45
CA VAL A 169 -4.78 -5.02 7.86
C VAL A 169 -3.88 -6.24 7.70
N ARG A 170 -4.31 -7.42 8.16
CA ARG A 170 -3.57 -8.68 8.00
C ARG A 170 -3.32 -9.01 6.53
N GLU A 171 -4.34 -8.90 5.69
CA GLU A 171 -4.25 -9.14 4.25
C GLU A 171 -3.25 -8.18 3.59
N LEU A 172 -3.32 -6.90 3.96
CA LEU A 172 -2.45 -5.87 3.41
C LEU A 172 -1.00 -6.12 3.82
N LEU A 173 -0.74 -6.45 5.10
CA LEU A 173 0.58 -6.83 5.59
C LEU A 173 1.15 -8.01 4.79
N ALA A 174 0.35 -9.06 4.55
CA ALA A 174 0.76 -10.22 3.76
C ALA A 174 1.05 -9.88 2.29
N SER A 175 0.36 -8.89 1.72
CA SER A 175 0.48 -8.50 0.31
C SER A 175 1.38 -7.27 0.06
N SER A 176 1.99 -6.72 1.11
CA SER A 176 2.71 -5.44 1.07
C SER A 176 4.18 -5.52 0.66
N ALA A 177 4.73 -6.72 0.40
CA ALA A 177 6.15 -6.88 0.05
C ALA A 177 6.58 -5.93 -1.07
N SER A 178 5.77 -5.81 -2.12
CA SER A 178 6.05 -4.88 -3.24
C SER A 178 6.04 -3.39 -2.87
N VAL A 179 5.29 -3.00 -1.83
CA VAL A 179 5.27 -1.62 -1.32
C VAL A 179 6.51 -1.37 -0.47
N LEU A 180 6.84 -2.30 0.43
CA LEU A 180 8.03 -2.23 1.26
C LEU A 180 9.31 -2.23 0.41
N ASP A 181 9.41 -3.12 -0.60
CA ASP A 181 10.55 -3.19 -1.51
C ASP A 181 10.74 -1.89 -2.30
N ARG A 182 9.65 -1.20 -2.68
CA ARG A 182 9.72 0.11 -3.34
C ARG A 182 10.07 1.25 -2.39
N ALA A 183 9.70 1.12 -1.12
CA ALA A 183 10.06 2.08 -0.08
C ALA A 183 11.50 1.87 0.40
N MET A 184 12.06 0.67 0.26
CA MET A 184 13.43 0.35 0.62
C MET A 184 14.40 0.57 -0.52
N GLU A 185 15.57 1.10 -0.21
CA GLU A 185 16.70 1.11 -1.12
C GLU A 185 17.91 0.50 -0.41
N TRP A 186 18.47 -0.56 -0.98
CA TRP A 186 19.66 -1.23 -0.46
C TRP A 186 20.81 -1.04 -1.45
N SER A 187 21.93 -0.56 -0.93
CA SER A 187 23.19 -0.37 -1.65
C SER A 187 24.35 -0.81 -0.76
N GLU A 188 25.54 -0.93 -1.33
CA GLU A 188 26.76 -1.23 -0.56
C GLU A 188 27.02 -0.23 0.59
N ALA A 189 26.60 1.02 0.43
CA ALA A 189 26.85 2.09 1.40
C ALA A 189 25.70 2.30 2.39
N GLU A 190 24.46 2.07 1.96
CA GLU A 190 23.27 2.47 2.70
C GLU A 190 22.10 1.48 2.59
N ALA A 191 21.48 1.15 3.73
CA ALA A 191 20.13 0.59 3.79
C ALA A 191 19.14 1.69 4.21
N LYS A 192 18.25 2.07 3.29
CA LYS A 192 17.36 3.23 3.42
C LYS A 192 15.90 2.82 3.39
N LEU A 193 15.08 3.39 4.26
CA LEU A 193 13.62 3.44 4.14
C LEU A 193 13.18 4.84 3.69
N ASN A 194 12.43 4.93 2.62
CA ASN A 194 11.89 6.17 2.08
C ASN A 194 10.38 6.26 2.33
N LEU A 195 9.99 7.15 3.24
CA LEU A 195 8.61 7.41 3.62
C LEU A 195 8.02 8.64 2.90
N HIS A 196 8.76 9.27 1.98
CA HIS A 196 8.34 10.47 1.25
C HIS A 196 7.20 10.15 0.26
N GLY A 197 5.96 10.24 0.71
CA GLY A 197 4.76 9.93 -0.07
C GLY A 197 3.77 9.00 0.64
N PHE A 198 4.12 8.51 1.83
CA PHE A 198 3.23 7.74 2.69
C PHE A 198 2.49 8.64 3.68
N SER A 199 1.25 8.28 4.01
CA SER A 199 0.53 8.93 5.12
C SER A 199 1.17 8.58 6.46
N THR A 200 0.82 9.31 7.53
CA THR A 200 1.29 8.97 8.89
C THR A 200 0.94 7.54 9.27
N VAL A 201 -0.28 7.08 8.97
CA VAL A 201 -0.70 5.69 9.27
C VAL A 201 0.12 4.68 8.46
N ALA A 202 0.33 4.92 7.16
CA ALA A 202 1.14 4.03 6.33
C ALA A 202 2.62 4.03 6.73
N ALA A 203 3.16 5.18 7.11
CA ALA A 203 4.52 5.31 7.62
C ALA A 203 4.72 4.52 8.91
N TYR A 204 3.76 4.56 9.83
CA TYR A 204 3.79 3.75 11.05
C TYR A 204 3.93 2.27 10.72
N VAL A 205 3.03 1.74 9.89
CA VAL A 205 3.05 0.32 9.51
C VAL A 205 4.34 -0.04 8.75
N LEU A 206 4.80 0.80 7.82
CA LEU A 206 6.05 0.56 7.10
C LEU A 206 7.28 0.56 8.00
N VAL A 207 7.32 1.40 9.05
CA VAL A 207 8.41 1.36 10.03
C VAL A 207 8.44 0.00 10.75
N LEU A 208 7.28 -0.53 11.16
CA LEU A 208 7.21 -1.87 11.78
C LEU A 208 7.76 -2.94 10.84
N GLN A 209 7.29 -2.95 9.59
CA GLN A 209 7.71 -3.94 8.59
C GLN A 209 9.18 -3.81 8.19
N TRP A 210 9.68 -2.57 8.14
CA TRP A 210 11.07 -2.29 7.82
C TRP A 210 12.01 -2.77 8.91
N VAL A 211 11.65 -2.64 10.19
CA VAL A 211 12.42 -3.20 11.31
C VAL A 211 12.57 -4.72 11.14
N ASP A 212 11.47 -5.42 10.85
CA ASP A 212 11.48 -6.87 10.58
C ASP A 212 12.39 -7.21 9.37
N ALA A 213 12.30 -6.43 8.29
CA ALA A 213 13.08 -6.63 7.08
C ALA A 213 14.59 -6.33 7.24
N VAL A 214 14.95 -5.35 8.05
CA VAL A 214 16.32 -4.99 8.41
C VAL A 214 16.91 -6.04 9.35
N ARG A 215 16.12 -6.51 10.32
CA ARG A 215 16.50 -7.59 11.22
C ARG A 215 16.81 -8.89 10.49
N GLY A 216 15.97 -9.28 9.53
CA GLY A 216 16.20 -10.45 8.67
C GLY A 216 17.48 -10.36 7.81
N ARG A 217 18.06 -9.16 7.66
CA ARG A 217 19.29 -8.90 6.90
C ARG A 217 20.44 -8.35 7.77
N ALA A 218 20.36 -8.51 9.10
CA ALA A 218 21.30 -7.89 10.03
C ALA A 218 22.78 -8.19 9.71
N ARG A 219 23.09 -9.41 9.22
CA ARG A 219 24.45 -9.84 8.87
C ARG A 219 25.03 -9.20 7.60
N ALA A 220 24.19 -8.55 6.80
CA ALA A 220 24.57 -7.94 5.53
C ALA A 220 24.27 -6.42 5.54
N LEU A 221 24.28 -5.80 6.73
CA LEU A 221 23.97 -4.38 6.83
C LEU A 221 25.07 -3.52 6.20
N PRO A 222 24.69 -2.52 5.38
CA PRO A 222 25.60 -1.49 4.90
C PRO A 222 26.12 -0.60 6.05
N LEU A 223 27.14 0.21 5.77
CA LEU A 223 27.79 1.09 6.76
C LEU A 223 26.83 2.09 7.43
N GLU A 224 25.78 2.49 6.71
CA GLU A 224 24.78 3.43 7.19
C GLU A 224 23.36 2.88 7.00
N VAL A 225 22.53 3.10 8.00
CA VAL A 225 21.10 2.79 7.96
C VAL A 225 20.33 4.08 8.15
N SER A 226 19.32 4.32 7.32
CA SER A 226 18.57 5.57 7.35
C SER A 226 17.08 5.45 7.08
N VAL A 227 16.32 6.41 7.61
CA VAL A 227 14.90 6.59 7.35
C VAL A 227 14.66 8.02 6.88
N VAL A 228 14.10 8.19 5.69
CA VAL A 228 13.77 9.48 5.08
C VAL A 228 12.28 9.75 5.25
N CYS A 229 11.94 10.77 6.04
CA CYS A 229 10.55 11.15 6.34
C CYS A 229 10.09 12.40 5.58
N GLY A 230 10.98 13.00 4.78
CA GLY A 230 10.74 14.30 4.15
C GLY A 230 10.88 15.49 5.11
N VAL A 231 10.97 16.69 4.56
CA VAL A 231 11.20 17.94 5.33
C VAL A 231 9.91 18.68 5.70
N GLY A 232 8.73 18.11 5.43
CA GLY A 232 7.45 18.80 5.68
C GLY A 232 7.17 19.92 4.67
N LYS A 233 7.34 19.69 3.37
CA LYS A 233 6.99 20.70 2.33
C LYS A 233 5.48 20.92 2.18
N HIS A 234 4.68 19.98 2.66
CA HIS A 234 3.21 19.97 2.57
C HIS A 234 2.53 19.87 3.95
N SER A 235 3.25 20.14 5.03
CA SER A 235 2.68 20.22 6.38
C SER A 235 2.03 21.59 6.60
N ASP A 236 1.05 21.63 7.52
CA ASP A 236 0.40 22.87 7.96
C ASP A 236 1.41 23.88 8.52
N VAL A 237 2.52 23.37 9.10
CA VAL A 237 3.66 24.17 9.57
C VAL A 237 4.91 23.78 8.78
N ARG A 238 5.45 24.74 8.03
CA ARG A 238 6.63 24.54 7.17
C ARG A 238 7.84 24.09 8.01
N GLY A 239 8.34 22.87 7.78
CA GLY A 239 9.49 22.28 8.50
C GLY A 239 9.12 21.25 9.58
N GLU A 240 7.84 21.14 9.93
CA GLU A 240 7.30 20.07 10.77
C GLU A 240 6.85 18.91 9.90
N SER A 241 7.14 17.67 10.30
CA SER A 241 6.75 16.49 9.53
C SER A 241 6.15 15.50 10.50
N ARG A 242 4.82 15.33 10.45
CA ARG A 242 4.10 14.33 11.25
C ARG A 242 4.66 12.93 11.03
N VAL A 243 5.10 12.62 9.80
CA VAL A 243 5.78 11.34 9.48
C VAL A 243 7.14 11.24 10.18
N ARG A 244 7.89 12.35 10.27
CA ARG A 244 9.17 12.39 11.00
C ARG A 244 8.96 12.21 12.49
N GLU A 245 8.05 12.97 13.09
CA GLU A 245 7.73 12.88 14.52
C GLU A 245 7.28 11.47 14.89
N LEU A 246 6.37 10.89 14.10
CA LEU A 246 5.94 9.51 14.26
C LEU A 246 7.12 8.52 14.18
N ALA A 247 7.96 8.64 13.14
CA ALA A 247 9.09 7.72 12.98
C ALA A 247 10.09 7.84 14.14
N GLN A 248 10.36 9.06 14.63
CA GLN A 248 11.21 9.30 15.79
C GLN A 248 10.61 8.68 17.06
N GLU A 249 9.30 8.83 17.27
CA GLU A 249 8.62 8.29 18.44
C GLU A 249 8.63 6.75 18.43
N VAL A 250 8.20 6.14 17.31
CA VAL A 250 8.11 4.68 17.18
C VAL A 250 9.49 4.03 17.30
N LEU A 251 10.48 4.53 16.55
CA LEU A 251 11.85 4.02 16.62
C LEU A 251 12.49 4.30 17.99
N GLY A 252 12.18 5.44 18.61
CA GLY A 252 12.64 5.79 19.96
C GLY A 252 12.15 4.79 21.00
N ARG A 253 10.86 4.43 20.97
CA ARG A 253 10.27 3.43 21.87
C ARG A 253 10.82 2.02 21.65
N MET A 254 11.22 1.70 20.43
CA MET A 254 11.93 0.45 20.14
C MET A 254 13.39 0.46 20.64
N GLY A 255 13.89 1.58 21.18
CA GLY A 255 15.30 1.72 21.58
C GLY A 255 16.27 1.94 20.41
N SER A 256 15.77 2.38 19.26
CA SER A 256 16.58 2.52 18.04
C SER A 256 17.70 3.56 18.17
N PRO A 257 18.89 3.28 17.60
CA PRO A 257 20.00 4.23 17.59
C PRO A 257 19.83 5.31 16.53
N LEU A 258 18.81 5.25 15.67
CA LEU A 258 18.60 6.23 14.61
C LEU A 258 18.30 7.61 15.20
N LYS A 259 19.13 8.60 14.85
CA LYS A 259 18.97 10.00 15.29
C LYS A 259 18.81 10.93 14.10
N LEU A 260 18.24 12.10 14.33
CA LEU A 260 18.07 13.12 13.30
C LEU A 260 19.43 13.55 12.73
N SER A 261 19.55 13.54 11.41
CA SER A 261 20.77 13.98 10.73
C SER A 261 20.96 15.50 10.86
N ALA A 262 22.14 15.93 11.28
CA ALA A 262 22.52 17.34 11.29
C ALA A 262 22.55 17.96 9.88
N ARG A 263 22.81 17.15 8.85
CA ARG A 263 22.91 17.59 7.45
C ARG A 263 21.55 17.62 6.74
N ASN A 264 20.60 16.80 7.18
CA ASN A 264 19.27 16.70 6.58
C ASN A 264 18.21 16.46 7.66
N ARG A 265 17.47 17.51 8.00
CA ARG A 265 16.41 17.49 9.05
C ARG A 265 15.18 16.64 8.69
N GLY A 266 15.15 16.01 7.51
CA GLY A 266 14.13 15.04 7.10
C GLY A 266 14.62 13.60 7.13
N ARG A 267 15.81 13.32 7.68
CA ARG A 267 16.45 12.01 7.65
C ARG A 267 16.92 11.59 9.06
N LEU A 268 16.58 10.37 9.45
CA LEU A 268 17.11 9.69 10.63
C LEU A 268 18.25 8.76 10.19
N VAL A 269 19.34 8.69 10.93
CA VAL A 269 20.56 7.97 10.55
C VAL A 269 21.19 7.26 11.74
N ALA A 270 21.79 6.10 11.48
CA ALA A 270 22.67 5.39 12.41
C ALA A 270 23.77 4.64 11.66
N LYS A 271 24.88 4.36 12.33
CA LYS A 271 25.95 3.49 11.83
C LYS A 271 25.62 2.02 12.08
N ARG A 272 26.08 1.17 11.17
CA ARG A 272 25.87 -0.29 11.19
C ARG A 272 26.00 -0.91 12.58
N ASP A 273 27.14 -0.75 13.23
CA ASP A 273 27.45 -1.46 14.48
C ASP A 273 26.43 -1.14 15.60
N ARG A 274 25.92 0.10 15.63
CA ARG A 274 24.87 0.50 16.58
C ARG A 274 23.52 -0.15 16.25
N VAL A 275 23.22 -0.25 14.96
CA VAL A 275 21.98 -0.90 14.48
C VAL A 275 22.05 -2.40 14.73
N GLU A 276 23.17 -3.06 14.45
CA GLU A 276 23.38 -4.49 14.75
C GLU A 276 23.18 -4.78 16.24
N GLN A 277 23.78 -3.98 17.12
CA GLN A 277 23.61 -4.10 18.57
C GLN A 277 22.14 -3.94 18.99
N TRP A 278 21.45 -2.96 18.42
CA TRP A 278 20.02 -2.73 18.69
C TRP A 278 19.14 -3.89 18.20
N LEU A 279 19.34 -4.37 16.97
CA LEU A 279 18.58 -5.49 16.41
C LEU A 279 18.78 -6.79 17.21
N ALA A 280 19.98 -6.99 17.76
CA ALA A 280 20.29 -8.11 18.64
C ALA A 280 19.59 -7.99 20.01
N SER A 281 19.27 -6.78 20.47
CA SER A 281 18.55 -6.55 21.73
C SER A 281 17.02 -6.66 21.62
N LEU A 282 16.47 -6.67 20.41
CA LEU A 282 15.03 -6.80 20.21
C LEU A 282 14.54 -8.18 20.67
N PRO A 283 13.32 -8.32 21.22
CA PRO A 283 12.73 -9.62 21.54
C PRO A 283 12.69 -10.53 20.31
N VAL A 284 12.95 -11.84 20.46
CA VAL A 284 12.79 -12.79 19.35
C VAL A 284 11.31 -12.83 18.97
N PRO A 285 10.93 -12.78 17.67
CA PRO A 285 9.54 -12.94 17.28
C PRO A 285 9.03 -14.31 17.76
N GLU A 286 7.92 -14.34 18.48
CA GLU A 286 7.25 -15.61 18.80
C GLU A 286 6.74 -16.21 17.48
N ASP A 287 7.26 -17.37 17.10
CA ASP A 287 6.72 -18.15 15.98
C ASP A 287 5.28 -18.52 16.32
N GLY A 288 4.33 -18.11 15.46
CA GLY A 288 2.91 -18.39 15.64
C GLY A 288 2.63 -19.89 15.50
N THR A 289 2.71 -20.64 16.60
CA THR A 289 2.03 -21.93 16.75
C THR A 289 0.55 -21.68 16.92
N ASP A 290 -0.15 -21.58 15.80
CA ASP A 290 -1.58 -21.90 15.72
C ASP A 290 -1.83 -22.60 14.38
N PRO A 291 -1.97 -23.94 14.35
CA PRO A 291 -2.19 -24.66 13.11
C PRO A 291 -3.60 -24.35 12.59
N SER A 292 -3.68 -23.57 11.51
CA SER A 292 -4.89 -23.50 10.70
C SER A 292 -5.12 -24.85 10.02
N PRO A 293 -6.35 -25.41 10.03
CA PRO A 293 -6.63 -26.75 9.49
C PRO A 293 -6.48 -26.89 7.97
N ASP A 294 -6.16 -25.81 7.24
CA ASP A 294 -5.95 -25.83 5.78
C ASP A 294 -4.47 -25.71 5.36
N ALA A 295 -3.51 -25.80 6.31
CA ALA A 295 -2.08 -25.61 6.07
C ALA A 295 -1.36 -26.78 5.36
N ALA A 296 -2.06 -27.59 4.56
CA ALA A 296 -1.45 -28.71 3.85
C ALA A 296 -0.79 -28.33 2.52
N ASN A 297 -0.79 -27.05 2.09
CA ASN A 297 -0.16 -26.68 0.81
C ASN A 297 0.32 -25.23 0.62
N GLU A 298 0.50 -24.45 1.69
CA GLU A 298 1.04 -23.09 1.57
C GLU A 298 2.35 -22.96 2.36
N GLU A 299 3.49 -23.02 1.66
CA GLU A 299 4.74 -22.48 2.22
C GLU A 299 4.54 -20.97 2.48
N PRO A 300 4.94 -20.45 3.66
CA PRO A 300 4.88 -19.03 3.93
C PRO A 300 5.69 -18.27 2.87
N PHE A 301 5.02 -17.41 2.09
CA PHE A 301 5.61 -16.68 0.96
C PHE A 301 6.86 -15.87 1.33
N VAL A 302 6.96 -15.47 2.61
CA VAL A 302 8.14 -14.82 3.19
C VAL A 302 9.38 -15.71 3.05
N PHE A 303 9.28 -16.99 3.39
CA PHE A 303 10.39 -17.96 3.28
C PHE A 303 10.72 -18.30 1.82
N ALA A 304 9.72 -18.36 0.93
CA ALA A 304 9.94 -18.61 -0.49
C ALA A 304 10.76 -17.48 -1.17
N LEU A 305 10.57 -16.23 -0.75
CA LEU A 305 11.34 -15.08 -1.23
C LEU A 305 12.79 -15.11 -0.71
N PHE A 306 13.00 -15.47 0.56
CA PHE A 306 14.34 -15.62 1.14
C PHE A 306 15.13 -16.76 0.49
N ARG A 307 14.48 -17.88 0.14
CA ARG A 307 15.14 -19.01 -0.53
C ARG A 307 15.57 -18.67 -1.96
N LYS A 308 14.73 -17.94 -2.71
CA LYS A 308 15.05 -17.52 -4.09
C LYS A 308 16.19 -16.50 -4.16
N LEU A 309 16.26 -15.58 -3.20
CA LEU A 309 17.36 -14.62 -3.11
C LEU A 309 18.66 -15.31 -2.66
N GLY A 310 18.60 -16.22 -1.69
CA GLY A 310 19.76 -17.02 -1.26
C GLY A 310 20.35 -17.88 -2.40
N GLN A 311 19.50 -18.54 -3.20
CA GLN A 311 19.94 -19.33 -4.35
C GLN A 311 20.52 -18.48 -5.50
N PHE A 312 20.16 -17.20 -5.60
CA PHE A 312 20.71 -16.29 -6.61
C PHE A 312 22.16 -15.90 -6.29
N PHE A 313 22.52 -15.80 -5.00
CA PHE A 313 23.89 -15.50 -4.57
C PHE A 313 24.79 -16.74 -4.49
N SER A 314 24.24 -17.93 -4.26
CA SER A 314 25.02 -19.19 -4.28
C SER A 314 25.47 -19.62 -5.68
N ASN A 315 24.83 -19.12 -6.75
CA ASN A 315 25.20 -19.43 -8.13
C ASN A 315 26.17 -18.40 -8.76
N LEU A 316 26.67 -17.44 -7.96
CA LEU A 316 27.59 -16.40 -8.41
C LEU A 316 28.95 -16.41 -7.68
N MET A 317 29.25 -17.47 -6.92
CA MET A 317 30.62 -17.86 -6.51
C MET A 317 30.98 -19.18 -7.18
#